data_AF-A0A1M4UEF6-F1
#
_entry.id   AF-A0A1M4UEF6-F1
#
_cell.length_a   1.000
_cell.length_b   1.000
_cell.length_c   1.000
_cell.angle_alpha   90.00
_cell.angle_beta   90.00
_cell.angle_gamma   90.00
#
_symmetry.space_group_name_H-M   'P 1'
#
loop_
_entity.id
_entity.type
_entity.pdbx_description
1 polymer ?
#
loop_
_entity_poly.entity_id
_entity_poly.type
_entity_poly.pdbx_seq_one_letter_code
_entity_poly.pdbx_strand_id
1 'polypeptide(L)'
;MKHEIERAIDLCIEALNNRNGEASQTVEGDGVKVLETIHKIAQTPYQGRGLGIGDFGYQSYRSSWEDIYKRFEGKKNISYSLDWKTAVLWLYDSANYSEAKILTSAQKIVNDDIIFNHIMKHIMTNLVLKNEIAEAERLIPDFKKTKIFKESDNHDQGYLIILKHYALKGDPVGFFKYFKQSKPAVNKSELNELKDLLVQFFAASNGIEESIALCQHKNLGNKYYFSALVAFSGQGKYQELKVFFDKYPELKQPEIETELAILAAAYLEAKKNGFDIDDDFEVLFERAKGVNRKLRWGDLKLQDAIFLDLGLASSNDLERQKRCRKAIKDNRLKKELL
;
A
#
# COMPACT_ATOMS: atom_id res chain seq x y z
N MET A 1 -30.83 -16.97 1.63
CA MET A 1 -29.53 -16.29 1.64
C MET A 1 -28.37 -17.19 1.19
N LYS A 2 -27.92 -18.22 1.94
CA LYS A 2 -26.75 -19.03 1.54
C LYS A 2 -26.83 -19.60 0.10
N HIS A 3 -27.96 -20.23 -0.26
CA HIS A 3 -28.18 -20.74 -1.62
C HIS A 3 -28.18 -19.64 -2.69
N GLU A 4 -28.65 -18.42 -2.36
CA GLU A 4 -28.65 -17.30 -3.30
C GLU A 4 -27.23 -16.80 -3.55
N ILE A 5 -26.39 -16.74 -2.50
CA ILE A 5 -24.98 -16.39 -2.62
C ILE A 5 -24.22 -17.41 -3.47
N GLU A 6 -24.41 -18.71 -3.20
CA GLU A 6 -23.78 -19.79 -3.96
C GLU A 6 -24.18 -19.72 -5.46
N ARG A 7 -25.46 -19.45 -5.74
CA ARG A 7 -25.91 -19.26 -7.13
C ARG A 7 -25.29 -18.02 -7.78
N ALA A 8 -25.16 -16.91 -7.05
CA ALA A 8 -24.53 -15.70 -7.58
C ALA A 8 -23.03 -15.90 -7.86
N ILE A 9 -22.34 -16.68 -7.02
CA ILE A 9 -20.95 -17.09 -7.26
C ILE A 9 -20.84 -17.90 -8.55
N ASP A 10 -21.72 -18.89 -8.74
CA ASP A 10 -21.73 -19.70 -9.98
C ASP A 10 -22.01 -18.83 -11.21
N LEU A 11 -22.90 -17.84 -11.12
CA LEU A 11 -23.15 -16.89 -12.21
C LEU A 11 -21.92 -16.01 -12.51
N CYS A 12 -21.16 -15.59 -11.50
CA CYS A 12 -19.90 -14.89 -11.73
C CYS A 12 -18.88 -15.76 -12.45
N ILE A 13 -18.76 -17.04 -12.07
CA ILE A 13 -17.84 -17.99 -12.70
C ILE A 13 -18.25 -18.28 -14.14
N GLU A 14 -19.55 -18.50 -14.38
CA GLU A 14 -20.11 -18.67 -15.72
C GLU A 14 -19.78 -17.46 -16.60
N ALA A 15 -20.04 -16.25 -16.09
CA ALA A 15 -19.68 -15.03 -16.79
C ALA A 15 -18.18 -15.00 -17.11
N LEU A 16 -17.30 -15.17 -16.12
CA LEU A 16 -15.85 -15.15 -16.32
C LEU A 16 -15.33 -16.19 -17.32
N ASN A 17 -16.10 -17.24 -17.61
CA ASN A 17 -15.80 -18.19 -18.67
C ASN A 17 -16.35 -17.80 -20.06
N ASN A 18 -17.32 -16.89 -20.13
CA ASN A 18 -17.97 -16.41 -21.37
C ASN A 18 -17.29 -15.15 -21.94
N ARG A 19 -15.96 -15.16 -22.04
CA ARG A 19 -15.21 -14.01 -22.53
C ARG A 19 -15.29 -13.91 -24.06
N ASN A 20 -15.77 -12.77 -24.56
CA ASN A 20 -15.91 -12.50 -25.99
C ASN A 20 -14.54 -12.17 -26.64
N GLY A 21 -13.72 -13.19 -26.87
CA GLY A 21 -12.39 -13.07 -27.48
C GLY A 21 -11.27 -12.67 -26.52
N GLU A 22 -10.02 -13.03 -26.86
CA GLU A 22 -8.84 -12.89 -25.97
C GLU A 22 -8.57 -11.45 -25.49
N ALA A 23 -8.98 -10.44 -26.28
CA ALA A 23 -8.69 -9.03 -26.01
C ALA A 23 -9.86 -8.25 -25.36
N SER A 24 -11.06 -8.81 -25.27
CA SER A 24 -12.20 -8.05 -24.72
C SER A 24 -12.18 -8.03 -23.20
N GLN A 25 -12.51 -6.88 -22.61
CA GLN A 25 -12.79 -6.77 -21.17
C GLN A 25 -14.28 -6.96 -20.86
N THR A 26 -15.14 -6.92 -21.87
CA THR A 26 -16.57 -7.20 -21.70
C THR A 26 -16.83 -8.69 -21.69
N VAL A 27 -17.70 -9.07 -20.77
CA VAL A 27 -17.97 -10.46 -20.42
C VAL A 27 -19.48 -10.60 -20.24
N GLU A 28 -20.09 -11.54 -20.97
CA GLU A 28 -21.52 -11.79 -20.94
C GLU A 28 -21.91 -12.67 -19.74
N GLY A 29 -23.00 -12.29 -19.06
CA GLY A 29 -23.53 -13.03 -17.93
C GLY A 29 -24.74 -12.32 -17.32
N ASP A 30 -25.38 -12.98 -16.36
CA ASP A 30 -26.56 -12.45 -15.64
C ASP A 30 -26.13 -11.48 -14.52
N GLY A 31 -25.58 -10.33 -14.92
CA GLY A 31 -25.02 -9.33 -14.01
C GLY A 31 -26.09 -8.64 -13.16
N VAL A 32 -27.32 -8.54 -13.68
CA VAL A 32 -28.47 -7.98 -12.95
C VAL A 32 -28.77 -8.84 -11.72
N LYS A 33 -28.90 -10.16 -11.89
CA LYS A 33 -29.20 -11.07 -10.78
C LYS A 33 -28.11 -11.14 -9.71
N VAL A 34 -26.84 -11.02 -10.13
CA VAL A 34 -25.72 -10.92 -9.19
C VAL A 34 -25.78 -9.62 -8.39
N LEU A 35 -26.08 -8.48 -9.03
CA LEU A 35 -26.27 -7.20 -8.32
C LEU A 35 -27.44 -7.24 -7.34
N GLU A 36 -28.58 -7.79 -7.73
CA GLU A 36 -29.73 -7.98 -6.82
C GLU A 36 -29.32 -8.75 -5.56
N THR A 37 -28.53 -9.81 -5.74
CA THR A 37 -28.02 -10.61 -4.62
C THR A 37 -27.07 -9.79 -3.75
N ILE A 38 -26.12 -9.04 -4.34
CA ILE A 38 -25.20 -8.16 -3.60
C ILE A 38 -25.97 -7.11 -2.80
N HIS A 39 -26.94 -6.41 -3.41
CA HIS A 39 -27.74 -5.40 -2.72
C HIS A 39 -28.56 -5.99 -1.57
N LYS A 40 -29.13 -7.19 -1.76
CA LYS A 40 -29.86 -7.89 -0.70
C LYS A 40 -28.97 -8.25 0.48
N ILE A 41 -27.75 -8.72 0.23
CA ILE A 41 -26.78 -9.06 1.28
C ILE A 41 -26.30 -7.80 2.01
N ALA A 42 -26.06 -6.70 1.29
CA ALA A 42 -25.62 -5.44 1.88
C ALA A 42 -26.63 -4.81 2.85
N GLN A 43 -27.89 -5.23 2.80
CA GLN A 43 -28.94 -4.84 3.75
C GLN A 43 -28.96 -5.68 5.04
N THR A 44 -28.09 -6.70 5.14
CA THR A 44 -27.98 -7.57 6.31
C THR A 44 -26.70 -7.29 7.09
N PRO A 45 -26.66 -7.59 8.42
CA PRO A 45 -25.43 -7.42 9.20
C PRO A 45 -24.28 -8.22 8.59
N TYR A 46 -23.11 -7.58 8.44
CA TYR A 46 -21.92 -8.19 7.86
C TYR A 46 -21.56 -9.52 8.56
N GLN A 47 -21.39 -10.58 7.78
CA GLN A 47 -21.01 -11.93 8.24
C GLN A 47 -19.67 -12.40 7.67
N GLY A 48 -18.92 -11.51 7.01
CA GLY A 48 -17.65 -11.86 6.38
C GLY A 48 -16.48 -11.91 7.36
N ARG A 49 -15.27 -12.10 6.83
CA ARG A 49 -14.10 -12.46 7.65
C ARG A 49 -13.31 -11.28 8.19
N GLY A 50 -13.61 -10.06 7.73
CA GLY A 50 -12.91 -8.85 8.15
C GLY A 50 -11.44 -8.78 7.72
N LEU A 51 -11.01 -9.59 6.76
CA LEU A 51 -9.62 -9.61 6.24
C LEU A 51 -9.40 -8.60 5.11
N GLY A 52 -10.43 -7.83 4.75
CA GLY A 52 -10.46 -6.99 3.55
C GLY A 52 -10.59 -7.81 2.26
N ILE A 53 -10.85 -7.14 1.15
CA ILE A 53 -11.11 -7.75 -0.16
C ILE A 53 -10.01 -7.36 -1.15
N GLY A 54 -9.58 -8.32 -1.98
CA GLY A 54 -8.47 -8.15 -2.93
C GLY A 54 -7.10 -8.50 -2.33
N ASP A 55 -6.04 -8.03 -2.96
CA ASP A 55 -4.65 -8.14 -2.51
C ASP A 55 -4.17 -6.84 -1.85
N PHE A 56 -2.91 -6.80 -1.41
CA PHE A 56 -2.34 -5.59 -0.81
C PHE A 56 -2.22 -4.44 -1.83
N GLY A 57 -3.06 -3.43 -1.72
CA GLY A 57 -2.99 -2.21 -2.52
C GLY A 57 -1.86 -1.26 -2.13
N TYR A 58 -1.95 0.00 -2.58
CA TYR A 58 -1.01 1.07 -2.23
C TYR A 58 -0.91 1.22 -0.70
N GLN A 59 0.32 1.34 -0.17
CA GLN A 59 0.59 1.37 1.27
C GLN A 59 -0.08 0.23 2.05
N SER A 60 -0.27 -0.92 1.40
CA SER A 60 -0.90 -2.12 1.98
C SER A 60 -2.37 -1.97 2.32
N TYR A 61 -3.04 -0.93 1.82
CA TYR A 61 -4.48 -0.77 1.95
C TYR A 61 -5.20 -1.94 1.27
N ARG A 62 -6.18 -2.52 1.97
CA ARG A 62 -7.14 -3.47 1.43
C ARG A 62 -8.54 -2.88 1.62
N SER A 63 -9.35 -2.93 0.57
CA SER A 63 -10.71 -2.40 0.65
C SER A 63 -11.55 -3.18 1.65
N SER A 64 -12.30 -2.45 2.47
CA SER A 64 -13.37 -3.01 3.30
C SER A 64 -14.51 -3.56 2.43
N TRP A 65 -15.44 -4.31 3.01
CA TRP A 65 -16.61 -4.78 2.26
C TRP A 65 -17.51 -3.60 1.84
N GLU A 66 -17.56 -2.54 2.64
CA GLU A 66 -18.26 -1.29 2.35
C GLU A 66 -17.63 -0.56 1.16
N ASP A 67 -16.30 -0.44 1.14
CA ASP A 67 -15.58 0.24 0.05
C ASP A 67 -15.76 -0.50 -1.28
N ILE A 68 -15.84 -1.82 -1.25
CA ILE A 68 -16.17 -2.62 -2.43
C ILE A 68 -17.65 -2.48 -2.80
N TYR A 69 -18.57 -2.49 -1.83
CA TYR A 69 -20.00 -2.36 -2.09
C TYR A 69 -20.34 -1.04 -2.79
N LYS A 70 -19.71 0.08 -2.42
CA LYS A 70 -19.86 1.39 -3.10
C LYS A 70 -19.61 1.34 -4.61
N ARG A 71 -18.85 0.36 -5.10
CA ARG A 71 -18.59 0.19 -6.55
C ARG A 71 -19.80 -0.40 -7.29
N PHE A 72 -20.73 -1.00 -6.57
CA PHE A 72 -21.97 -1.58 -7.11
C PHE A 72 -23.18 -0.68 -6.88
N GLU A 73 -23.09 0.28 -5.97
CA GLU A 73 -24.16 1.25 -5.72
C GLU A 73 -24.47 2.05 -7.01
N GLY A 74 -25.74 2.04 -7.42
CA GLY A 74 -26.20 2.69 -8.64
C GLY A 74 -25.86 1.97 -9.96
N LYS A 75 -25.12 0.85 -9.93
CA LYS A 75 -24.92 0.02 -11.13
C LYS A 75 -26.20 -0.72 -11.48
N LYS A 76 -26.52 -0.77 -12.77
CA LYS A 76 -27.68 -1.51 -13.30
C LYS A 76 -27.33 -2.90 -13.83
N ASN A 77 -26.06 -3.14 -14.16
CA ASN A 77 -25.57 -4.40 -14.68
C ASN A 77 -24.06 -4.56 -14.41
N ILE A 78 -23.57 -5.79 -14.42
CA ILE A 78 -22.15 -6.14 -14.43
C ILE A 78 -21.82 -6.68 -15.83
N SER A 79 -20.83 -6.08 -16.49
CA SER A 79 -20.43 -6.46 -17.84
C SER A 79 -18.93 -6.51 -18.08
N TYR A 80 -18.11 -6.14 -17.09
CA TYR A 80 -16.65 -6.10 -17.22
C TYR A 80 -15.99 -7.16 -16.33
N SER A 81 -14.93 -7.81 -16.82
CA SER A 81 -14.23 -8.90 -16.10
C SER A 81 -13.73 -8.50 -14.71
N LEU A 82 -13.23 -7.26 -14.55
CA LEU A 82 -12.78 -6.75 -13.25
C LEU A 82 -13.93 -6.50 -12.27
N ASP A 83 -15.11 -6.12 -12.77
CA ASP A 83 -16.32 -5.99 -11.95
C ASP A 83 -16.81 -7.37 -11.51
N TRP A 84 -16.81 -8.36 -12.41
CA TRP A 84 -17.11 -9.76 -12.10
C TRP A 84 -16.16 -10.35 -11.05
N LYS A 85 -14.85 -10.11 -11.19
CA LYS A 85 -13.85 -10.45 -10.17
C LYS A 85 -14.12 -9.77 -8.83
N THR A 86 -14.55 -8.51 -8.86
CA THR A 86 -14.84 -7.77 -7.63
C THR A 86 -16.10 -8.32 -6.95
N ALA A 87 -17.12 -8.67 -7.74
CA ALA A 87 -18.36 -9.27 -7.25
C ALA A 87 -18.10 -10.65 -6.63
N VAL A 88 -17.35 -11.52 -7.31
CA VAL A 88 -17.09 -12.88 -6.80
C VAL A 88 -16.29 -12.85 -5.50
N LEU A 89 -15.27 -11.98 -5.38
CA LEU A 89 -14.52 -11.83 -4.13
C LEU A 89 -15.39 -11.31 -2.98
N TRP A 90 -16.30 -10.36 -3.26
CA TRP A 90 -17.23 -9.85 -2.26
C TRP A 90 -18.23 -10.93 -1.81
N LEU A 91 -18.73 -11.74 -2.74
CA LEU A 91 -19.62 -12.86 -2.45
C LEU A 91 -18.89 -13.97 -1.65
N TYR A 92 -17.63 -14.28 -1.96
CA TYR A 92 -16.83 -15.21 -1.16
C TYR A 92 -16.67 -14.74 0.29
N ASP A 93 -16.38 -13.45 0.49
CA ASP A 93 -16.25 -12.89 1.83
C ASP A 93 -17.59 -12.94 2.57
N SER A 94 -18.69 -12.53 1.93
CA SER A 94 -20.04 -12.57 2.52
C SER A 94 -20.53 -14.00 2.81
N ALA A 95 -20.07 -14.98 2.04
CA ALA A 95 -20.33 -16.39 2.29
C ALA A 95 -19.40 -17.02 3.34
N ASN A 96 -18.46 -16.24 3.88
CA ASN A 96 -17.42 -16.71 4.81
C ASN A 96 -16.66 -17.94 4.27
N TYR A 97 -16.29 -17.90 2.98
CA TYR A 97 -15.52 -18.97 2.37
C TYR A 97 -14.12 -19.07 2.97
N SER A 98 -13.64 -20.28 3.24
CA SER A 98 -12.22 -20.53 3.53
C SER A 98 -11.38 -20.43 2.25
N GLU A 99 -10.08 -20.20 2.40
CA GLU A 99 -9.11 -20.12 1.31
C GLU A 99 -9.17 -21.34 0.38
N ALA A 100 -9.27 -22.54 0.95
CA ALA A 100 -9.43 -23.78 0.18
C ALA A 100 -10.75 -23.82 -0.62
N LYS A 101 -11.84 -23.28 -0.05
CA LYS A 101 -13.14 -23.21 -0.74
C LYS A 101 -13.12 -22.16 -1.86
N ILE A 102 -12.47 -21.02 -1.62
CA ILE A 102 -12.23 -20.00 -2.66
C ILE A 102 -11.42 -20.62 -3.81
N LEU A 103 -10.32 -21.31 -3.51
CA LEU A 103 -9.49 -21.98 -4.52
C LEU A 103 -10.29 -22.99 -5.36
N THR A 104 -11.01 -23.89 -4.68
CA THR A 104 -11.85 -24.90 -5.35
C THR A 104 -12.90 -24.26 -6.27
N SER A 105 -13.48 -23.14 -5.84
CA SER A 105 -14.44 -22.38 -6.64
C SER A 105 -13.76 -21.69 -7.83
N ALA A 106 -12.62 -21.03 -7.60
CA ALA A 106 -11.86 -20.31 -8.62
C ALA A 106 -11.27 -21.22 -9.70
N GLN A 107 -10.93 -22.48 -9.38
CA GLN A 107 -10.46 -23.48 -10.36
C GLN A 107 -11.46 -23.76 -11.49
N LYS A 108 -12.74 -23.44 -11.29
CA LYS A 108 -13.77 -23.51 -12.33
C LYS A 108 -13.65 -22.39 -13.39
N ILE A 109 -12.82 -21.37 -13.15
CA ILE A 109 -12.50 -20.32 -14.13
C ILE A 109 -11.39 -20.85 -15.04
N VAL A 110 -11.77 -21.28 -16.23
CA VAL A 110 -10.90 -21.96 -17.20
C VAL A 110 -10.52 -21.08 -18.38
N ASN A 111 -11.26 -20.00 -18.65
CA ASN A 111 -11.02 -19.13 -19.81
C ASN A 111 -10.42 -17.75 -19.45
N ASP A 112 -10.19 -17.46 -18.15
CA ASP A 112 -9.58 -16.20 -17.73
C ASP A 112 -8.52 -16.41 -16.62
N ASP A 113 -7.30 -16.75 -17.05
CA ASP A 113 -6.17 -17.00 -16.16
C ASP A 113 -5.68 -15.73 -15.43
N ILE A 114 -5.93 -14.55 -16.00
CA ILE A 114 -5.60 -13.27 -15.36
C ILE A 114 -6.50 -13.07 -14.15
N ILE A 115 -7.82 -13.25 -14.32
CA ILE A 115 -8.78 -13.12 -13.24
C ILE A 115 -8.56 -14.22 -12.18
N PHE A 116 -8.30 -15.46 -12.61
CA PHE A 116 -7.92 -16.53 -11.69
C PHE A 116 -6.71 -16.13 -10.83
N ASN A 117 -5.65 -15.60 -11.44
CA ASN A 117 -4.47 -15.15 -10.70
C ASN A 117 -4.76 -14.00 -9.74
N HIS A 118 -5.68 -13.09 -10.05
CA HIS A 118 -6.11 -12.07 -9.10
C HIS A 118 -6.83 -12.67 -7.88
N ILE A 119 -7.62 -13.73 -8.06
CA ILE A 119 -8.24 -14.46 -6.95
C ILE A 119 -7.17 -15.21 -6.14
N MET A 120 -6.16 -15.80 -6.81
CA MET A 120 -5.00 -16.39 -6.12
C MET A 120 -4.26 -15.36 -5.25
N LYS A 121 -4.02 -14.14 -5.76
CA LYS A 121 -3.42 -13.07 -4.95
C LYS A 121 -4.26 -12.76 -3.71
N HIS A 122 -5.59 -12.75 -3.81
CA HIS A 122 -6.47 -12.56 -2.66
C HIS A 122 -6.35 -13.70 -1.63
N ILE A 123 -6.37 -14.96 -2.08
CA ILE A 123 -6.15 -16.14 -1.23
C ILE A 123 -4.83 -16.03 -0.49
N MET A 124 -3.73 -15.81 -1.23
CA MET A 124 -2.38 -15.64 -0.70
C MET A 124 -2.33 -14.53 0.35
N THR A 125 -2.96 -13.39 0.07
CA THR A 125 -2.98 -12.25 0.99
C THR A 125 -3.72 -12.59 2.29
N ASN A 126 -4.83 -13.33 2.22
CA ASN A 126 -5.53 -13.77 3.43
C ASN A 126 -4.69 -14.74 4.26
N LEU A 127 -3.99 -15.71 3.63
CA LEU A 127 -3.12 -16.65 4.32
C LEU A 127 -1.99 -15.94 5.05
N VAL A 128 -1.29 -15.01 4.38
CA VAL A 128 -0.19 -14.28 5.04
C VAL A 128 -0.70 -13.37 6.16
N LEU A 129 -1.89 -12.76 6.05
CA LEU A 129 -2.48 -11.98 7.15
C LEU A 129 -2.81 -12.86 8.37
N LYS A 130 -3.15 -14.12 8.16
CA LYS A 130 -3.33 -15.13 9.22
C LYS A 130 -2.01 -15.73 9.73
N ASN A 131 -0.87 -15.30 9.19
CA ASN A 131 0.47 -15.88 9.42
C ASN A 131 0.62 -17.34 8.93
N GLU A 132 -0.22 -17.79 8.01
CA GLU A 132 -0.18 -19.13 7.42
C GLU A 132 0.82 -19.18 6.24
N ILE A 133 2.08 -18.79 6.48
CA ILE A 133 3.09 -18.60 5.42
C ILE A 133 3.42 -19.90 4.68
N ALA A 134 3.50 -21.03 5.37
CA ALA A 134 3.79 -22.32 4.76
C ALA A 134 2.69 -22.76 3.78
N GLU A 135 1.43 -22.47 4.12
CA GLU A 135 0.29 -22.77 3.26
C GLU A 135 0.28 -21.81 2.05
N ALA A 136 0.57 -20.53 2.25
CA ALA A 136 0.74 -19.58 1.15
C ALA A 136 1.83 -20.06 0.17
N GLU A 137 2.99 -20.47 0.69
CA GLU A 137 4.09 -21.01 -0.12
C GLU A 137 3.67 -22.25 -0.93
N ARG A 138 2.89 -23.15 -0.32
CA ARG A 138 2.36 -24.36 -0.99
C ARG A 138 1.46 -24.05 -2.19
N LEU A 139 0.74 -22.92 -2.16
CA LEU A 139 -0.18 -22.52 -3.23
C LEU A 139 0.47 -21.70 -4.36
N ILE A 140 1.75 -21.34 -4.24
CA ILE A 140 2.45 -20.58 -5.29
C ILE A 140 2.43 -21.30 -6.66
N PRO A 141 2.63 -22.63 -6.76
CA PRO A 141 2.56 -23.35 -8.03
C PRO A 141 1.17 -23.33 -8.69
N ASP A 142 0.11 -22.97 -7.96
CA ASP A 142 -1.24 -22.91 -8.52
C ASP A 142 -1.47 -21.65 -9.35
N PHE A 143 -0.58 -20.65 -9.29
CA PHE A 143 -0.63 -19.49 -10.19
C PHE A 143 -0.49 -19.95 -11.65
N LYS A 144 -1.43 -19.53 -12.49
CA LYS A 144 -1.43 -19.86 -13.91
C LYS A 144 -0.47 -18.95 -14.69
N LYS A 145 0.01 -19.44 -15.82
CA LYS A 145 0.69 -18.59 -16.79
C LYS A 145 -0.32 -17.64 -17.43
N THR A 146 0.13 -16.43 -17.74
CA THR A 146 -0.71 -15.44 -18.42
C THR A 146 0.00 -14.93 -19.67
N LYS A 147 -0.78 -14.50 -20.65
CA LYS A 147 -0.28 -13.91 -21.90
C LYS A 147 -0.96 -12.56 -22.11
N ILE A 148 -0.24 -11.48 -21.81
CA ILE A 148 -0.66 -10.11 -22.16
C ILE A 148 0.09 -9.70 -23.43
N PHE A 149 1.42 -9.72 -23.39
CA PHE A 149 2.29 -9.49 -24.56
C PHE A 149 3.19 -10.69 -24.86
N LYS A 150 3.63 -11.38 -23.81
CA LYS A 150 4.40 -12.63 -23.85
C LYS A 150 3.89 -13.54 -22.74
N GLU A 151 4.01 -14.84 -22.93
CA GLU A 151 3.74 -15.80 -21.85
C GLU A 151 4.71 -15.57 -20.68
N SER A 152 4.17 -15.45 -19.48
CA SER A 152 4.93 -15.34 -18.23
C SER A 152 4.35 -16.27 -17.17
N ASP A 153 5.23 -16.91 -16.40
CA ASP A 153 4.82 -17.44 -15.09
C ASP A 153 4.53 -16.29 -14.13
N ASN A 154 3.71 -16.56 -13.12
CA ASN A 154 3.29 -15.57 -12.12
C ASN A 154 3.67 -16.01 -10.69
N HIS A 155 4.60 -16.97 -10.55
CA HIS A 155 4.98 -17.52 -9.24
C HIS A 155 5.65 -16.46 -8.35
N ASP A 156 6.42 -15.57 -8.97
CA ASP A 156 7.07 -14.45 -8.30
C ASP A 156 6.08 -13.51 -7.60
N GLN A 157 4.86 -13.38 -8.11
CA GLN A 157 3.78 -12.63 -7.47
C GLN A 157 3.42 -13.18 -6.08
N GLY A 158 3.39 -14.51 -5.93
CA GLY A 158 3.17 -15.15 -4.64
C GLY A 158 4.26 -14.81 -3.63
N TYR A 159 5.53 -14.84 -4.08
CA TYR A 159 6.66 -14.44 -3.23
C TYR A 159 6.65 -12.94 -2.89
N LEU A 160 6.23 -12.05 -3.82
CA LEU A 160 6.08 -10.62 -3.53
C LEU A 160 5.05 -10.36 -2.42
N ILE A 161 3.94 -11.12 -2.37
CA ILE A 161 2.94 -11.01 -1.29
C ILE A 161 3.56 -11.42 0.06
N ILE A 162 4.32 -12.51 0.09
CA ILE A 162 5.03 -12.97 1.30
C ILE A 162 6.08 -11.93 1.74
N LEU A 163 6.84 -11.37 0.80
CA LEU A 163 7.79 -10.30 1.10
C LEU A 163 7.11 -9.06 1.68
N LYS A 164 5.97 -8.66 1.12
CA LYS A 164 5.20 -7.51 1.63
C LYS A 164 4.72 -7.75 3.06
N HIS A 165 4.28 -8.97 3.38
CA HIS A 165 3.93 -9.34 4.77
C HIS A 165 5.11 -9.13 5.73
N TYR A 166 6.30 -9.64 5.40
CA TYR A 166 7.48 -9.48 6.26
C TYR A 166 7.99 -8.04 6.30
N ALA A 167 7.88 -7.29 5.20
CA ALA A 167 8.20 -5.86 5.18
C ALA A 167 7.32 -5.07 6.17
N LEU A 168 6.01 -5.32 6.17
CA LEU A 168 5.07 -4.67 7.11
C LEU A 168 5.26 -5.07 8.57
N LYS A 169 5.96 -6.17 8.83
CA LYS A 169 6.36 -6.56 10.19
C LYS A 169 7.72 -5.99 10.60
N GLY A 170 8.45 -5.38 9.68
CA GLY A 170 9.86 -5.06 9.90
C GLY A 170 10.68 -6.32 10.17
N ASP A 171 10.43 -7.42 9.47
CA ASP A 171 11.18 -8.68 9.66
C ASP A 171 12.17 -8.91 8.52
N PRO A 172 13.43 -8.47 8.65
CA PRO A 172 14.43 -8.62 7.60
C PRO A 172 14.83 -10.09 7.37
N VAL A 173 14.74 -10.95 8.39
CA VAL A 173 15.10 -12.38 8.28
C VAL A 173 14.06 -13.09 7.40
N GLY A 174 12.79 -12.93 7.72
CA GLY A 174 11.68 -13.44 6.93
C GLY A 174 11.66 -12.86 5.52
N PHE A 175 11.93 -11.56 5.38
CA PHE A 175 12.01 -10.89 4.09
C PHE A 175 13.12 -11.49 3.20
N PHE A 176 14.37 -11.53 3.68
CA PHE A 176 15.48 -11.98 2.83
C PHE A 176 15.46 -13.49 2.55
N LYS A 177 14.71 -14.29 3.32
CA LYS A 177 14.46 -15.72 3.02
C LYS A 177 13.82 -15.93 1.64
N TYR A 178 12.88 -15.06 1.24
CA TYR A 178 12.11 -15.19 -0.01
C TYR A 178 12.58 -14.25 -1.13
N PHE A 179 13.57 -13.39 -0.86
CA PHE A 179 13.98 -12.32 -1.76
C PHE A 179 14.48 -12.79 -3.13
N LYS A 180 15.14 -13.95 -3.22
CA LYS A 180 15.64 -14.44 -4.52
C LYS A 180 14.51 -14.98 -5.41
N GLN A 181 13.51 -15.59 -4.80
CA GLN A 181 12.38 -16.25 -5.45
C GLN A 181 11.41 -15.24 -6.06
N SER A 182 11.36 -14.01 -5.55
CA SER A 182 10.59 -12.90 -6.13
C SER A 182 11.22 -12.29 -7.39
N LYS A 183 12.24 -12.94 -7.97
CA LYS A 183 12.95 -12.53 -9.20
C LYS A 183 13.37 -11.04 -9.21
N PRO A 184 14.37 -10.62 -8.41
CA PRO A 184 14.71 -9.21 -8.25
C PRO A 184 15.09 -8.42 -9.50
N ALA A 185 15.62 -9.10 -10.53
CA ALA A 185 15.92 -8.47 -11.80
C ALA A 185 14.66 -8.09 -12.60
N VAL A 186 13.56 -8.81 -12.39
CA VAL A 186 12.27 -8.59 -13.06
C VAL A 186 11.44 -7.58 -12.28
N ASN A 187 11.23 -7.82 -10.98
CA ASN A 187 10.33 -7.02 -10.12
C ASN A 187 11.06 -5.88 -9.39
N LYS A 188 11.90 -5.13 -10.12
CA LYS A 188 12.80 -4.14 -9.52
C LYS A 188 12.04 -3.03 -8.80
N SER A 189 10.93 -2.56 -9.38
CA SER A 189 10.15 -1.44 -8.85
C SER A 189 9.42 -1.85 -7.58
N GLU A 190 8.67 -2.94 -7.64
CA GLU A 190 7.93 -3.52 -6.51
C GLU A 190 8.87 -3.82 -5.34
N LEU A 191 10.04 -4.41 -5.62
CA LEU A 191 11.01 -4.70 -4.56
C LEU A 191 11.67 -3.47 -3.96
N ASN A 192 11.80 -2.36 -4.70
CA ASN A 192 12.28 -1.13 -4.09
C ASN A 192 11.26 -0.63 -3.07
N GLU A 193 9.97 -0.60 -3.41
CA GLU A 193 8.89 -0.22 -2.50
C GLU A 193 8.83 -1.14 -1.28
N LEU A 194 8.95 -2.45 -1.47
CA LEU A 194 8.94 -3.40 -0.35
C LEU A 194 10.16 -3.25 0.57
N LYS A 195 11.32 -2.86 0.04
CA LYS A 195 12.50 -2.54 0.86
C LYS A 195 12.33 -1.23 1.63
N ASP A 196 11.71 -0.22 1.01
CA ASP A 196 11.36 1.02 1.72
C ASP A 196 10.44 0.73 2.90
N LEU A 197 9.38 -0.07 2.67
CA LEU A 197 8.47 -0.51 3.73
C LEU A 197 9.20 -1.32 4.81
N LEU A 198 10.05 -2.29 4.43
CA LEU A 198 10.81 -3.09 5.40
C LEU A 198 11.63 -2.20 6.33
N VAL A 199 12.39 -1.25 5.76
CA VAL A 199 13.24 -0.36 6.54
C VAL A 199 12.41 0.58 7.41
N GLN A 200 11.30 1.13 6.90
CA GLN A 200 10.40 1.99 7.68
C GLN A 200 9.82 1.25 8.90
N PHE A 201 9.26 0.06 8.70
CA PHE A 201 8.63 -0.70 9.78
C PHE A 201 9.66 -1.30 10.75
N PHE A 202 10.84 -1.71 10.26
CA PHE A 202 11.95 -2.12 11.13
C PHE A 202 12.41 -0.95 12.01
N ALA A 203 12.61 0.23 11.41
CA ALA A 203 13.07 1.43 12.12
C ALA A 203 12.09 1.91 13.19
N ALA A 204 10.79 1.79 12.91
CA ALA A 204 9.75 2.12 13.87
C ALA A 204 9.85 1.31 15.18
N SER A 205 10.49 0.14 15.15
CA SER A 205 10.57 -0.80 16.29
C SER A 205 11.97 -1.02 16.87
N ASN A 206 13.05 -0.71 16.13
CA ASN A 206 14.40 -1.18 16.47
C ASN A 206 15.45 -0.07 16.70
N GLY A 207 15.12 1.23 16.64
CA GLY A 207 16.11 2.29 16.84
C GLY A 207 16.98 2.59 15.60
N ILE A 208 17.72 3.70 15.62
CA ILE A 208 18.40 4.22 14.40
C ILE A 208 19.66 3.43 14.08
N GLU A 209 20.42 2.99 15.09
CA GLU A 209 21.66 2.23 14.93
C GLU A 209 21.40 0.93 14.16
N GLU A 210 20.42 0.16 14.63
CA GLU A 210 19.99 -1.09 14.01
C GLU A 210 19.43 -0.86 12.61
N SER A 211 18.73 0.26 12.39
CA SER A 211 18.18 0.64 11.08
C SER A 211 19.27 0.99 10.07
N ILE A 212 20.31 1.69 10.50
CA ILE A 212 21.50 1.98 9.69
C ILE A 212 22.22 0.67 9.37
N ALA A 213 22.39 -0.22 10.35
CA ALA A 213 23.00 -1.54 10.15
C ALA A 213 22.20 -2.38 9.13
N LEU A 214 20.86 -2.35 9.20
CA LEU A 214 20.00 -2.99 8.21
C LEU A 214 20.24 -2.40 6.81
N CYS A 215 20.32 -1.08 6.68
CA CYS A 215 20.58 -0.41 5.40
C CYS A 215 21.94 -0.78 4.78
N GLN A 216 22.91 -1.25 5.56
CA GLN A 216 24.20 -1.74 5.08
C GLN A 216 24.14 -3.18 4.54
N HIS A 217 23.00 -3.87 4.65
CA HIS A 217 22.83 -5.20 4.07
C HIS A 217 23.04 -5.18 2.55
N LYS A 218 23.68 -6.21 1.98
CA LYS A 218 24.07 -6.27 0.55
C LYS A 218 22.93 -6.11 -0.46
N ASN A 219 21.69 -6.43 -0.06
CA ASN A 219 20.50 -6.28 -0.91
C ASN A 219 19.78 -4.94 -0.67
N LEU A 220 20.26 -4.16 0.30
CA LEU A 220 19.88 -2.78 0.60
C LEU A 220 21.07 -1.87 0.24
N GLY A 221 21.10 -0.68 0.80
CA GLY A 221 22.15 0.31 0.62
C GLY A 221 21.73 1.67 1.16
N ASN A 222 22.65 2.62 1.16
CA ASN A 222 22.49 3.96 1.76
C ASN A 222 21.28 4.75 1.22
N LYS A 223 20.79 4.42 0.01
CA LYS A 223 19.57 5.03 -0.53
C LYS A 223 18.33 4.80 0.36
N TYR A 224 18.36 3.80 1.23
CA TYR A 224 17.27 3.47 2.16
C TYR A 224 17.39 4.17 3.52
N TYR A 225 18.46 4.92 3.79
CA TYR A 225 18.57 5.73 5.01
C TYR A 225 17.41 6.71 5.17
N PHE A 226 16.99 7.31 4.06
CA PHE A 226 15.81 8.16 4.03
C PHE A 226 14.55 7.43 4.53
N SER A 227 14.34 6.18 4.13
CA SER A 227 13.20 5.37 4.59
C SER A 227 13.26 5.07 6.09
N ALA A 228 14.45 4.89 6.68
CA ALA A 228 14.59 4.79 8.13
C ALA A 228 14.19 6.12 8.80
N LEU A 229 14.75 7.24 8.32
CA LEU A 229 14.49 8.58 8.87
C LEU A 229 13.02 8.97 8.82
N VAL A 230 12.30 8.61 7.75
CA VAL A 230 10.85 8.84 7.61
C VAL A 230 10.06 8.20 8.76
N ALA A 231 10.47 7.01 9.23
CA ALA A 231 9.82 6.34 10.35
C ALA A 231 9.97 7.15 11.65
N PHE A 232 11.18 7.66 11.93
CA PHE A 232 11.44 8.52 13.09
C PHE A 232 10.70 9.85 13.02
N SER A 233 10.65 10.48 11.83
CA SER A 233 9.91 11.73 11.67
C SER A 233 8.41 11.53 11.88
N GLY A 234 7.83 10.43 11.38
CA GLY A 234 6.43 10.10 11.60
C GLY A 234 6.05 9.85 13.07
N GLN A 235 7.04 9.50 13.91
CA GLN A 235 6.88 9.37 15.35
C GLN A 235 7.11 10.68 16.12
N GLY A 236 7.36 11.80 15.45
CA GLY A 236 7.63 13.09 16.11
C GLY A 236 8.95 13.12 16.89
N LYS A 237 9.92 12.25 16.58
CA LYS A 237 11.22 12.15 17.28
C LYS A 237 12.20 13.26 16.89
N TYR A 238 11.76 14.51 16.95
CA TYR A 238 12.49 15.68 16.46
C TYR A 238 13.87 15.87 17.10
N GLN A 239 13.94 15.81 18.44
CA GLN A 239 15.21 16.00 19.16
C GLN A 239 16.21 14.85 18.92
N GLU A 240 15.71 13.61 18.92
CA GLU A 240 16.54 12.44 18.60
C GLU A 240 17.14 12.57 17.19
N LEU A 241 16.35 13.01 16.21
CA LEU A 241 16.81 13.22 14.84
C LEU A 241 17.93 14.27 14.74
N LYS A 242 17.85 15.39 15.48
CA LYS A 242 18.95 16.38 15.55
C LYS A 242 20.25 15.71 16.00
N VAL A 243 20.19 14.92 17.07
CA VAL A 243 21.35 14.17 17.59
C VAL A 243 21.85 13.15 16.57
N PHE A 244 20.95 12.44 15.87
CA PHE A 244 21.32 11.44 14.87
C PHE A 244 22.03 12.06 13.69
N PHE A 245 21.58 13.21 13.19
CA PHE A 245 22.25 13.88 12.08
C PHE A 245 23.66 14.33 12.46
N ASP A 246 23.90 14.75 13.70
CA ASP A 246 25.24 15.10 14.16
C ASP A 246 26.13 13.88 14.36
N LYS A 247 25.57 12.77 14.85
CA LYS A 247 26.28 11.51 15.04
C LYS A 247 26.59 10.78 13.72
N TYR A 248 25.71 10.91 12.73
CA TYR A 248 25.77 10.23 11.43
C TYR A 248 25.63 11.25 10.27
N PRO A 249 26.69 12.01 9.95
CA PRO A 249 26.63 13.06 8.92
C PRO A 249 26.21 12.57 7.53
N GLU A 250 26.46 11.30 7.21
CA GLU A 250 26.04 10.66 5.96
C GLU A 250 24.52 10.62 5.77
N LEU A 251 23.74 10.77 6.85
CA LEU A 251 22.28 10.84 6.79
C LEU A 251 21.78 12.20 6.27
N LYS A 252 22.60 13.27 6.35
CA LYS A 252 22.16 14.63 6.02
C LYS A 252 21.82 14.82 4.54
N GLN A 253 22.56 14.15 3.64
CA GLN A 253 22.40 14.18 2.17
C GLN A 253 22.05 15.59 1.64
N PRO A 254 22.94 16.58 1.82
CA PRO A 254 22.65 18.00 1.57
C PRO A 254 22.23 18.29 0.12
N GLU A 255 22.67 17.49 -0.85
CA GLU A 255 22.31 17.61 -2.26
C GLU A 255 20.80 17.46 -2.54
N ILE A 256 20.08 16.80 -1.64
CA ILE A 256 18.62 16.59 -1.71
C ILE A 256 17.90 17.12 -0.47
N GLU A 257 18.59 17.84 0.42
CA GLU A 257 18.04 18.48 1.62
C GLU A 257 17.32 17.49 2.56
N THR A 258 17.81 16.25 2.66
CA THR A 258 17.19 15.19 3.49
C THR A 258 17.03 15.63 4.94
N GLU A 259 18.08 16.17 5.55
CA GLU A 259 18.02 16.63 6.94
C GLU A 259 16.88 17.62 7.17
N LEU A 260 16.79 18.66 6.35
CA LEU A 260 15.78 19.70 6.53
C LEU A 260 14.37 19.17 6.32
N ALA A 261 14.17 18.33 5.30
CA ALA A 261 12.87 17.71 5.01
C ALA A 261 12.39 16.84 6.18
N ILE A 262 13.27 15.97 6.69
CA ILE A 262 12.99 15.06 7.81
C ILE A 262 12.75 15.85 9.10
N LEU A 263 13.57 16.87 9.40
CA LEU A 263 13.39 17.70 10.59
C LEU A 263 12.07 18.50 10.55
N ALA A 264 11.68 19.05 9.39
CA ALA A 264 10.41 19.76 9.24
C ALA A 264 9.20 18.84 9.47
N ALA A 265 9.22 17.64 8.89
CA ALA A 265 8.19 16.63 9.09
C ALA A 265 8.13 16.16 10.56
N ALA A 266 9.28 15.91 11.18
CA ALA A 266 9.36 15.50 12.59
C ALA A 266 8.88 16.62 13.53
N TYR A 267 9.17 17.88 13.21
CA TYR A 267 8.71 19.05 13.95
C TYR A 267 7.18 19.15 13.93
N LEU A 268 6.57 18.95 12.76
CA LEU A 268 5.11 18.89 12.62
C LEU A 268 4.50 17.81 13.49
N GLU A 269 4.97 16.57 13.37
CA GLU A 269 4.39 15.44 14.11
C GLU A 269 4.62 15.57 15.63
N ALA A 270 5.77 16.11 16.06
CA ALA A 270 6.02 16.42 17.46
C ALA A 270 5.02 17.44 18.01
N LYS A 271 4.75 18.54 17.28
CA LYS A 271 3.76 19.56 17.69
C LYS A 271 2.34 19.00 17.72
N LYS A 272 1.94 18.19 16.74
CA LYS A 272 0.63 17.51 16.72
C LYS A 272 0.44 16.59 17.93
N ASN A 273 1.49 15.86 18.29
CA ASN A 273 1.47 14.92 19.42
C ASN A 273 1.71 15.59 20.78
N GLY A 274 1.95 16.91 20.83
CA GLY A 274 2.16 17.66 22.06
C GLY A 274 3.47 17.34 22.77
N PHE A 275 4.51 16.92 22.04
CA PHE A 275 5.82 16.69 22.62
C PHE A 275 6.53 18.00 22.96
N ASP A 276 7.29 17.97 24.05
CA ASP A 276 8.15 19.08 24.47
C ASP A 276 9.42 19.08 23.61
N ILE A 277 9.50 20.04 22.70
CA ILE A 277 10.59 20.19 21.72
C ILE A 277 10.97 21.66 21.58
N ASP A 278 12.21 21.91 21.19
CA ASP A 278 12.67 23.27 20.88
C ASP A 278 11.79 23.89 19.79
N ASP A 279 11.41 25.15 19.98
CA ASP A 279 10.69 25.92 18.97
C ASP A 279 11.65 26.44 17.89
N ASP A 280 12.15 25.53 17.08
CA ASP A 280 13.11 25.80 16.00
C ASP A 280 12.44 26.35 14.72
N PHE A 281 11.20 26.83 14.80
CA PHE A 281 10.44 27.32 13.64
C PHE A 281 11.25 28.33 12.82
N GLU A 282 11.82 29.36 13.44
CA GLU A 282 12.55 30.41 12.73
C GLU A 282 13.78 29.84 12.01
N VAL A 283 14.51 28.93 12.65
CA VAL A 283 15.70 28.29 12.08
C VAL A 283 15.31 27.45 10.86
N LEU A 284 14.28 26.61 10.98
CA LEU A 284 13.80 25.77 9.89
C LEU A 284 13.22 26.61 8.74
N PHE A 285 12.49 27.67 9.05
CA PHE A 285 11.90 28.57 8.06
C PHE A 285 12.98 29.29 7.24
N GLU A 286 14.02 29.81 7.90
CA GLU A 286 15.13 30.48 7.22
C GLU A 286 15.91 29.51 6.33
N ARG A 287 16.19 28.29 6.80
CA ARG A 287 16.80 27.23 5.98
C ARG A 287 15.92 26.88 4.77
N ALA A 288 14.60 26.76 4.96
CA ALA A 288 13.66 26.42 3.90
C ALA A 288 13.66 27.45 2.76
N LYS A 289 13.88 28.74 3.03
CA LYS A 289 13.99 29.76 1.96
C LYS A 289 15.17 29.52 1.01
N GLY A 290 16.25 28.91 1.50
CA GLY A 290 17.45 28.59 0.72
C GLY A 290 17.31 27.36 -0.18
N VAL A 291 16.30 26.51 0.03
CA VAL A 291 16.13 25.24 -0.69
C VAL A 291 15.97 25.46 -2.19
N ASN A 292 16.72 24.68 -2.97
CA ASN A 292 16.63 24.68 -4.43
C ASN A 292 15.23 24.26 -4.90
N ARG A 293 14.51 25.18 -5.55
CA ARG A 293 13.15 24.95 -6.08
C ARG A 293 13.05 23.89 -7.19
N LYS A 294 14.16 23.35 -7.69
CA LYS A 294 14.15 22.20 -8.62
C LYS A 294 13.90 20.88 -7.89
N LEU A 295 14.28 20.78 -6.61
CA LEU A 295 14.08 19.59 -5.79
C LEU A 295 12.58 19.27 -5.62
N ARG A 296 12.27 17.97 -5.58
CA ARG A 296 10.92 17.42 -5.57
C ARG A 296 10.70 16.56 -4.34
N TRP A 297 9.46 16.53 -3.87
CA TRP A 297 8.96 15.63 -2.85
C TRP A 297 7.67 15.00 -3.37
N GLY A 298 7.78 13.78 -3.91
CA GLY A 298 6.75 13.23 -4.78
C GLY A 298 6.44 14.20 -5.93
N ASP A 299 5.17 14.56 -6.09
CA ASP A 299 4.71 15.48 -7.14
C ASP A 299 4.92 16.97 -6.80
N LEU A 300 5.29 17.27 -5.56
CA LEU A 300 5.40 18.63 -5.04
C LEU A 300 6.84 19.16 -5.12
N LYS A 301 6.99 20.48 -5.01
CA LYS A 301 8.30 21.10 -4.79
C LYS A 301 8.70 20.91 -3.33
N LEU A 302 9.92 20.43 -3.08
CA LEU A 302 10.39 20.14 -1.71
C LEU A 302 10.25 21.36 -0.79
N GLN A 303 10.65 22.53 -1.26
CA GLN A 303 10.50 23.79 -0.53
C GLN A 303 9.04 24.08 -0.14
N ASP A 304 8.08 23.86 -1.05
CA ASP A 304 6.67 24.12 -0.76
C ASP A 304 6.11 23.10 0.24
N ALA A 305 6.59 21.84 0.22
CA ALA A 305 6.24 20.81 1.21
C ALA A 305 6.78 21.16 2.61
N ILE A 306 8.05 21.58 2.72
CA ILE A 306 8.63 22.02 3.99
C ILE A 306 7.84 23.20 4.59
N PHE A 307 7.48 24.20 3.78
CA PHE A 307 6.67 25.31 4.27
C PHE A 307 5.26 24.88 4.69
N LEU A 308 4.67 23.89 4.01
CA LEU A 308 3.40 23.33 4.45
C LEU A 308 3.53 22.70 5.84
N ASP A 309 4.54 21.86 6.05
CA ASP A 309 4.76 21.19 7.34
C ASP A 309 4.99 22.19 8.47
N LEU A 310 5.85 23.20 8.26
CA LEU A 310 6.09 24.26 9.25
C LEU A 310 4.84 25.10 9.53
N GLY A 311 4.01 25.34 8.51
CA GLY A 311 2.74 26.05 8.65
C GLY A 311 1.75 25.27 9.51
N LEU A 312 1.55 23.98 9.20
CA LEU A 312 0.66 23.09 9.95
C LEU A 312 1.13 22.89 11.40
N ALA A 313 2.45 22.85 11.64
CA ALA A 313 3.03 22.76 12.97
C ALA A 313 2.74 23.99 13.84
N SER A 314 2.42 25.10 13.19
CA SER A 314 2.15 26.40 13.81
C SER A 314 0.64 26.68 13.93
N SER A 315 -0.20 25.65 14.10
CA SER A 315 -1.68 25.78 14.13
C SER A 315 -2.20 26.85 15.12
N ASN A 316 -1.45 27.11 16.18
CA ASN A 316 -1.79 28.09 17.23
C ASN A 316 -1.13 29.47 17.02
N ASP A 317 -0.32 29.64 15.98
CA ASP A 317 0.35 30.89 15.62
C ASP A 317 -0.02 31.31 14.19
N LEU A 318 -0.99 32.21 14.11
CA LEU A 318 -1.52 32.72 12.83
C LEU A 318 -0.49 33.50 12.03
N GLU A 319 0.52 34.12 12.66
CA GLU A 319 1.55 34.87 11.96
C GLU A 319 2.49 33.91 11.23
N ARG A 320 2.97 32.88 11.93
CA ARG A 320 3.83 31.83 11.35
C ARG A 320 3.14 31.07 10.22
N GLN A 321 1.85 30.74 10.39
CA GLN A 321 1.04 30.16 9.31
C GLN A 321 0.95 31.06 8.08
N LYS A 322 0.64 32.36 8.27
CA LYS A 322 0.57 33.33 7.16
C LYS A 322 1.90 33.46 6.44
N ARG A 323 3.02 33.46 7.16
CA ARG A 323 4.38 33.50 6.59
C ARG A 323 4.64 32.28 5.71
N CYS A 324 4.36 31.07 6.20
CA CYS A 324 4.51 29.83 5.45
C CYS A 324 3.63 29.83 4.20
N ARG A 325 2.34 30.16 4.34
CA ARG A 325 1.40 30.25 3.23
C ARG A 325 1.83 31.24 2.14
N LYS A 326 2.43 32.37 2.52
CA LYS A 326 2.98 33.36 1.57
C LYS A 326 4.20 32.82 0.81
N ALA A 327 5.02 31.98 1.45
CA ALA A 327 6.23 31.41 0.86
C ALA A 327 5.95 30.24 -0.11
N ILE A 328 4.88 29.48 0.13
CA ILE A 328 4.40 28.43 -0.78
C ILE A 328 4.03 29.05 -2.14
N LYS A 329 4.40 28.40 -3.26
CA LYS A 329 3.93 28.81 -4.60
C LYS A 329 2.79 27.94 -5.15
N ASP A 330 2.72 26.67 -4.76
CA ASP A 330 1.60 25.80 -5.15
C ASP A 330 0.28 26.22 -4.46
N ASN A 331 -0.69 26.64 -5.26
CA ASN A 331 -1.99 27.10 -4.75
C ASN A 331 -2.81 25.99 -4.09
N ARG A 332 -2.56 24.72 -4.39
CA ARG A 332 -3.25 23.60 -3.72
C ARG A 332 -2.83 23.52 -2.27
N LEU A 333 -1.51 23.56 -2.00
CA LEU A 333 -0.97 23.49 -0.64
C LEU A 333 -1.34 24.73 0.20
N LYS A 334 -1.45 25.91 -0.43
CA LYS A 334 -1.92 27.11 0.28
C LYS A 334 -3.31 26.97 0.90
N LYS A 335 -4.16 26.09 0.35
CA LYS A 335 -5.52 25.88 0.85
C LYS A 335 -5.55 25.03 2.12
N GLU A 336 -4.50 24.28 2.38
CA GLU A 336 -4.36 23.46 3.61
C GLU A 336 -4.00 24.32 4.84
N LEU A 337 -3.56 25.57 4.65
CA LEU A 337 -3.19 26.53 5.70
C LEU A 337 -4.23 27.66 5.85
N LEU A 338 -5.52 27.33 5.68
CA LEU A 338 -6.63 28.29 5.67
C LEU A 338 -7.41 28.33 6.99
#